data_AF-A0A2R7Y8E2-F1
#
_entry.id   AF-A0A2R7Y8E2-F1
#
_cell.length_a   1.000
_cell.length_b   1.000
_cell.length_c   1.000
_cell.angle_alpha   90.00
_cell.angle_beta   90.00
_cell.angle_gamma   90.00
#
_symmetry.space_group_name_H-M   'P 1'
#
loop_
_entity.id
_entity.type
_entity.pdbx_description
1 polymer ?
#
loop_
_entity_poly.entity_id
_entity_poly.type
_entity_poly.pdbx_seq_one_letter_code
_entity_poly.pdbx_strand_id
1 'polypeptide(L)'
;MASKAIVLICDGMPDRRCSRLGGLTPLQAANPKSFGWVASKGECGLMDPISPGVPPGSDTAHLAILGYDPYKHYTGRGAFEALGAGIELGPNDVAFRCNFATASEDGTIVDRRAGRIPDEEAEVLSRSLDGIRLNRNSDVTVLFKHTVEHRGVLVLRCDGLSRLVSDVDPHKVGVRLLPSRPLVDSPAAKKTADALNEFVEVSRRVLMDHEINRRRALRGQPLANVVLPRGAGTLPKLEKVPDRFGVRAAAVAGGAVYKGLFKAAGFEVLDVKGATGTVDTDLEAKMRAAISAVSAYDIVFVHVKATDVVSHDKNPAKKVEVISRIDSAFSAVLSEVDLEDACIAVTSDHTTPSEVGEHTGDPVPLAVYSPGARYGTVERFDEISCALGTLGRIRGVEFMPTIMNCLGRVPMYGE
;
A
#
# COMPACT_ATOMS: atom_id res chain seq x y z
N MET A 1 -2.86 12.97 29.21
CA MET A 1 -2.44 12.19 28.02
C MET A 1 -3.60 12.17 27.07
N ALA A 2 -3.35 12.18 25.75
CA ALA A 2 -4.43 12.07 24.78
C ALA A 2 -5.06 10.68 24.89
N SER A 3 -6.37 10.57 24.66
CA SER A 3 -7.06 9.28 24.57
C SER A 3 -7.21 8.79 23.13
N LYS A 4 -7.09 9.69 22.15
CA LYS A 4 -7.31 9.43 20.72
C LYS A 4 -6.11 9.77 19.87
N ALA A 5 -5.93 9.06 18.75
CA ALA A 5 -4.94 9.38 17.74
C ALA A 5 -5.52 9.42 16.32
N ILE A 6 -5.14 10.42 15.53
CA ILE A 6 -5.31 10.42 14.07
C ILE A 6 -3.92 10.49 13.42
N VAL A 7 -3.64 9.53 12.56
CA VAL A 7 -2.36 9.41 11.84
C VAL A 7 -2.61 9.58 10.35
N LEU A 8 -2.10 10.66 9.76
CA LEU A 8 -2.09 10.89 8.32
C LEU A 8 -0.80 10.35 7.69
N ILE A 9 -0.93 9.38 6.80
CA ILE A 9 0.14 8.85 5.95
C ILE A 9 -0.08 9.34 4.52
N CYS A 10 0.77 10.26 4.06
CA CYS A 10 0.79 10.73 2.68
C CYS A 10 1.82 9.91 1.89
N ASP A 11 1.37 8.92 1.13
CA ASP A 11 2.21 7.90 0.50
C ASP A 11 3.23 8.50 -0.47
N GLY A 12 4.52 8.13 -0.37
CA GLY A 12 5.57 8.64 -1.25
C GLY A 12 5.73 10.17 -1.27
N MET A 13 5.21 10.90 -0.27
CA MET A 13 5.14 12.37 -0.25
C MET A 13 6.50 13.09 -0.27
N PRO A 14 7.54 12.64 0.46
CA PRO A 14 8.84 13.30 0.48
C PRO A 14 9.56 13.16 -0.85
N ASP A 15 10.55 14.01 -1.04
CA ASP A 15 11.26 14.12 -2.30
C ASP A 15 12.71 14.56 -2.11
N ARG A 16 13.41 14.68 -3.23
CA ARG A 16 14.69 15.37 -3.32
C ARG A 16 14.46 16.78 -3.84
N ARG A 17 15.50 17.61 -3.79
CA ARG A 17 15.48 18.92 -4.44
C ARG A 17 15.19 18.75 -5.92
N CYS A 18 14.16 19.42 -6.41
CA CYS A 18 13.76 19.37 -7.82
C CYS A 18 14.28 20.60 -8.56
N SER A 19 14.98 20.38 -9.66
CA SER A 19 15.42 21.46 -10.56
C SER A 19 14.23 22.29 -11.08
N ARG A 20 13.12 21.62 -11.40
CA ARG A 20 11.87 22.23 -11.88
C ARG A 20 11.15 23.10 -10.85
N LEU A 21 11.52 23.02 -9.57
CA LEU A 21 10.96 23.79 -8.47
C LEU A 21 11.99 24.77 -7.87
N GLY A 22 12.99 25.19 -8.65
CA GLY A 22 14.02 26.12 -8.19
C GLY A 22 14.91 25.55 -7.09
N GLY A 23 15.09 24.22 -7.06
CA GLY A 23 15.90 23.53 -6.05
C GLY A 23 15.20 23.26 -4.72
N LEU A 24 13.88 23.49 -4.64
CA LEU A 24 13.03 23.08 -3.51
C LEU A 24 12.54 21.64 -3.70
N THR A 25 12.17 20.97 -2.60
CA THR A 25 11.32 19.78 -2.67
C THR A 25 9.86 20.20 -2.93
N PRO A 26 8.99 19.30 -3.43
CA PRO A 26 7.55 19.56 -3.54
C PRO A 26 6.89 19.94 -2.21
N LEU A 27 7.32 19.35 -1.08
CA LEU A 27 6.85 19.75 0.26
C LEU A 27 7.22 21.20 0.58
N GLN A 28 8.47 21.59 0.35
CA GLN A 28 8.94 22.96 0.57
C GLN A 28 8.22 23.98 -0.32
N ALA A 29 7.99 23.62 -1.59
CA ALA A 29 7.28 24.45 -2.55
C ALA A 29 5.78 24.57 -2.23
N ALA A 30 5.13 23.49 -1.77
CA ALA A 30 3.72 23.50 -1.38
C ALA A 30 3.46 24.31 -0.10
N ASN A 31 4.43 24.36 0.81
CA ASN A 31 4.36 25.08 2.09
C ASN A 31 3.06 24.80 2.89
N PRO A 32 2.77 23.51 3.17
CA PRO A 32 1.51 23.08 3.79
C PRO A 32 1.35 23.68 5.19
N LYS A 33 0.24 24.41 5.41
CA LYS A 33 -0.01 25.18 6.63
C LYS A 33 -0.56 24.33 7.75
N SER A 34 -1.45 23.39 7.45
CA SER A 34 -1.97 22.45 8.45
C SER A 34 -0.87 21.50 8.93
N PHE A 35 -0.04 20.99 8.01
CA PHE A 35 1.13 20.18 8.40
C PHE A 35 2.15 21.01 9.20
N GLY A 36 2.40 22.26 8.76
CA GLY A 36 3.23 23.21 9.49
C GLY A 36 2.71 23.51 10.91
N TRP A 37 1.39 23.58 11.10
CA TRP A 37 0.78 23.74 12.42
C TRP A 37 1.13 22.56 13.33
N VAL A 38 0.97 21.32 12.85
CA VAL A 38 1.36 20.10 13.59
C VAL A 38 2.84 20.12 13.93
N ALA A 39 3.69 20.55 12.99
CA ALA A 39 5.13 20.67 13.22
C ALA A 39 5.46 21.73 14.30
N SER A 40 4.81 22.89 14.25
CA SER A 40 5.06 24.02 15.16
C SER A 40 4.58 23.81 16.60
N LYS A 41 3.67 22.86 16.80
CA LYS A 41 3.09 22.53 18.11
C LYS A 41 3.41 21.11 18.56
N GLY A 42 4.12 20.34 17.74
CA GLY A 42 4.41 18.93 17.96
C GLY A 42 5.90 18.61 18.00
N GLU A 43 6.21 17.36 18.33
CA GLU A 43 7.57 16.85 18.23
C GLU A 43 7.82 16.45 16.77
N CYS A 44 8.89 16.97 16.17
CA CYS A 44 9.26 16.69 14.77
C CYS A 44 10.49 15.79 14.70
N GLY A 45 10.67 15.10 13.58
CA GLY A 45 11.86 14.30 13.31
C GLY A 45 11.89 13.74 11.89
N LEU A 46 12.84 12.84 11.68
CA LEU A 46 12.93 12.01 10.49
C LEU A 46 12.63 10.55 10.84
N MET A 47 12.07 9.81 9.90
CA MET A 47 11.84 8.39 10.03
C MET A 47 12.46 7.65 8.85
N ASP A 48 13.30 6.65 9.13
CA ASP A 48 13.69 5.65 8.13
C ASP A 48 12.65 4.54 8.13
N PRO A 49 11.86 4.32 7.06
CA PRO A 49 10.82 3.31 7.08
C PRO A 49 11.35 1.92 7.44
N ILE A 50 12.53 1.55 6.92
CA ILE A 50 13.21 0.29 7.23
C ILE A 50 14.51 0.56 7.99
N SER A 51 15.45 1.20 7.32
CA SER A 51 16.76 1.60 7.85
C SER A 51 17.38 2.64 6.90
N PRO A 52 18.38 3.41 7.37
CA PRO A 52 19.06 4.39 6.53
C PRO A 52 19.50 3.83 5.17
N GLY A 53 19.05 4.45 4.08
CA GLY A 53 19.47 4.10 2.72
C GLY A 53 18.78 2.88 2.11
N VAL A 54 17.81 2.25 2.78
CA VAL A 54 17.09 1.07 2.25
C VAL A 54 15.73 1.49 1.67
N PRO A 55 15.51 1.40 0.34
CA PRO A 55 14.21 1.69 -0.27
C PRO A 55 13.18 0.62 0.10
N PRO A 56 12.02 0.98 0.67
CA PRO A 56 10.94 0.03 0.96
C PRO A 56 9.96 -0.14 -0.21
N GLY A 57 9.26 -1.28 -0.22
CA GLY A 57 7.95 -1.37 -0.86
C GLY A 57 6.90 -0.75 0.07
N SER A 58 5.76 -0.29 -0.46
CA SER A 58 4.71 0.30 0.37
C SER A 58 4.18 -0.68 1.42
N ASP A 59 4.21 -1.98 1.15
CA ASP A 59 3.83 -3.03 2.09
C ASP A 59 4.82 -3.22 3.24
N THR A 60 6.11 -3.28 2.96
CA THR A 60 7.14 -3.38 4.00
C THR A 60 7.22 -2.09 4.84
N ALA A 61 7.06 -0.92 4.21
CA ALA A 61 6.99 0.36 4.92
C ALA A 61 5.82 0.42 5.90
N HIS A 62 4.62 0.01 5.48
CA HIS A 62 3.44 0.01 6.36
C HIS A 62 3.55 -1.02 7.49
N LEU A 63 4.15 -2.20 7.25
CA LEU A 63 4.45 -3.13 8.34
C LEU A 63 5.34 -2.47 9.39
N ALA A 64 6.39 -1.77 8.96
CA ALA A 64 7.27 -1.05 9.87
C ALA A 64 6.51 0.04 10.64
N ILE A 65 5.76 0.90 9.96
CA ILE A 65 4.94 1.96 10.57
C ILE A 65 3.99 1.40 11.63
N LEU A 66 3.39 0.24 11.39
CA LEU A 66 2.49 -0.43 12.33
C LEU A 66 3.22 -1.12 13.50
N GLY A 67 4.56 -1.00 13.57
CA GLY A 67 5.39 -1.51 14.65
C GLY A 67 5.86 -2.96 14.46
N TYR A 68 5.81 -3.49 13.24
CA TYR A 68 6.29 -4.84 12.90
C TYR A 68 7.60 -4.76 12.12
N ASP A 69 8.60 -5.53 12.53
CA ASP A 69 9.87 -5.65 11.79
C ASP A 69 9.66 -6.36 10.43
N PRO A 70 9.81 -5.66 9.29
CA PRO A 70 9.55 -6.25 7.98
C PRO A 70 10.50 -7.39 7.64
N TYR A 71 11.72 -7.41 8.18
CA TYR A 71 12.66 -8.52 7.97
C TYR A 71 12.19 -9.84 8.59
N LYS A 72 11.34 -9.75 9.62
CA LYS A 72 10.80 -10.92 10.33
C LYS A 72 9.41 -11.30 9.84
N HIS A 73 8.56 -10.31 9.59
CA HIS A 73 7.13 -10.53 9.39
C HIS A 73 6.68 -10.46 7.93
N TYR A 74 7.50 -9.94 7.01
CA TYR A 74 7.08 -9.83 5.62
C TYR A 74 7.02 -11.20 4.93
N THR A 75 5.82 -11.59 4.51
CA THR A 75 5.55 -12.86 3.84
C THR A 75 5.06 -12.67 2.42
N GLY A 76 5.41 -11.56 1.77
CA GLY A 76 5.09 -11.28 0.37
C GLY A 76 3.78 -10.51 0.16
N ARG A 77 3.73 -9.74 -0.93
CA ARG A 77 2.67 -8.77 -1.23
C ARG A 77 1.30 -9.37 -1.50
N GLY A 78 1.26 -10.52 -2.17
CA GLY A 78 0.01 -11.10 -2.69
C GLY A 78 -1.04 -11.32 -1.61
N ALA A 79 -0.61 -11.65 -0.39
CA ALA A 79 -1.53 -11.84 0.74
C ALA A 79 -2.29 -10.57 1.11
N PHE A 80 -1.59 -9.42 1.15
CA PHE A 80 -2.23 -8.14 1.43
C PHE A 80 -3.18 -7.71 0.30
N GLU A 81 -2.83 -7.96 -0.96
CA GLU A 81 -3.73 -7.67 -2.08
C GLU A 81 -5.02 -8.52 -1.99
N ALA A 82 -4.93 -9.80 -1.61
CA ALA A 82 -6.09 -10.67 -1.42
C ALA A 82 -7.02 -10.21 -0.29
N LEU A 83 -6.48 -9.93 0.90
CA LEU A 83 -7.26 -9.41 2.03
C LEU A 83 -7.93 -8.06 1.68
N GLY A 84 -7.20 -7.22 0.94
CA GLY A 84 -7.68 -5.96 0.40
C GLY A 84 -8.84 -6.11 -0.58
N ALA A 85 -8.78 -7.14 -1.42
CA ALA A 85 -9.85 -7.53 -2.33
C ALA A 85 -11.04 -8.22 -1.63
N GLY A 86 -10.95 -8.46 -0.31
CA GLY A 86 -11.99 -9.13 0.46
C GLY A 86 -11.98 -10.65 0.30
N ILE A 87 -10.85 -11.25 -0.10
CA ILE A 87 -10.65 -12.69 -0.08
C ILE A 87 -10.08 -13.05 1.29
N GLU A 88 -10.76 -13.92 2.03
CA GLU A 88 -10.24 -14.49 3.27
C GLU A 88 -9.16 -15.53 2.96
N LEU A 89 -8.00 -15.36 3.58
CA LEU A 89 -6.87 -16.28 3.42
C LEU A 89 -6.78 -17.24 4.60
N GLY A 90 -6.63 -18.52 4.28
CA GLY A 90 -6.24 -19.56 5.21
C GLY A 90 -4.72 -19.66 5.36
N PRO A 91 -4.22 -20.47 6.32
CA PRO A 91 -2.80 -20.63 6.58
C PRO A 91 -2.02 -21.31 5.44
N ASN A 92 -2.72 -22.04 4.56
CA ASN A 92 -2.14 -22.80 3.45
C ASN A 92 -2.30 -22.12 2.09
N ASP A 93 -2.83 -20.89 2.07
CA ASP A 93 -3.06 -20.16 0.83
C ASP A 93 -1.80 -19.42 0.37
N VAL A 94 -1.54 -19.47 -0.93
CA VAL A 94 -0.55 -18.61 -1.59
C VAL A 94 -1.28 -17.67 -2.53
N ALA A 95 -1.19 -16.38 -2.24
CA ALA A 95 -1.80 -15.32 -3.01
C ALA A 95 -0.77 -14.60 -3.89
N PHE A 96 -1.23 -14.10 -5.03
CA PHE A 96 -0.43 -13.35 -5.99
C PHE A 96 -1.20 -12.11 -6.42
N ARG A 97 -0.48 -11.00 -6.58
CA ARG A 97 -1.02 -9.90 -7.36
C ARG A 97 -0.96 -10.28 -8.83
N CYS A 98 -2.01 -9.97 -9.56
CA CYS A 98 -2.11 -10.27 -10.97
C CYS A 98 -2.38 -9.02 -11.79
N ASN A 99 -1.90 -9.02 -13.02
CA ASN A 99 -2.33 -8.10 -14.06
C ASN A 99 -2.97 -8.89 -15.22
N PHE A 100 -4.11 -8.45 -15.73
CA PHE A 100 -4.51 -8.73 -17.10
C PHE A 100 -3.56 -8.01 -18.06
N ALA A 101 -3.05 -8.74 -19.05
CA ALA A 101 -2.06 -8.26 -20.00
C ALA A 101 -2.36 -8.76 -21.41
N THR A 102 -1.71 -8.13 -22.38
CA THR A 102 -1.67 -8.52 -23.78
C THR A 102 -0.36 -9.23 -24.07
N ALA A 103 -0.45 -10.47 -24.53
CA ALA A 103 0.66 -11.24 -25.08
C ALA A 103 0.41 -11.58 -26.55
N SER A 104 1.46 -11.53 -27.37
CA SER A 104 1.47 -12.09 -28.73
C SER A 104 1.29 -13.61 -28.72
N GLU A 105 1.09 -14.22 -29.89
CA GLU A 105 0.95 -15.69 -30.03
C GLU A 105 2.12 -16.46 -29.41
N ASP A 106 3.34 -15.97 -29.59
CA ASP A 106 4.57 -16.58 -29.08
C ASP A 106 4.83 -16.32 -27.58
N GLY A 107 3.89 -15.67 -26.89
CA GLY A 107 3.94 -15.41 -25.45
C GLY A 107 4.74 -14.17 -25.06
N THR A 108 5.15 -13.34 -26.02
CA THR A 108 5.83 -12.06 -25.76
C THR A 108 4.84 -11.02 -25.24
N ILE A 109 5.16 -10.37 -24.12
CA ILE A 109 4.29 -9.37 -23.51
C ILE A 109 4.33 -8.07 -24.31
N VAL A 110 3.20 -7.71 -24.90
CA VAL A 110 3.01 -6.47 -25.69
C VAL A 110 2.58 -5.32 -24.79
N ASP A 111 1.67 -5.60 -23.86
CA ASP A 111 1.17 -4.61 -22.90
C ASP A 111 0.90 -5.30 -21.55
N ARG A 112 1.57 -4.86 -20.49
CA ARG A 112 1.43 -5.41 -19.12
C ARG A 112 0.12 -5.03 -18.42
N ARG A 113 -0.73 -4.24 -19.08
CA ARG A 113 -1.98 -3.68 -18.52
C ARG A 113 -3.18 -3.85 -19.46
N ALA A 114 -3.00 -4.49 -20.62
CA ALA A 114 -4.06 -4.67 -21.62
C ALA A 114 -4.82 -3.37 -21.95
N GLY A 115 -4.09 -2.27 -22.16
CA GLY A 115 -4.65 -0.95 -22.43
C GLY A 115 -5.41 -0.34 -21.26
N ARG A 116 -5.13 -0.78 -20.01
CA ARG A 116 -5.96 -0.52 -18.83
C ARG A 116 -7.42 -0.90 -19.11
N ILE A 117 -7.64 -2.20 -19.33
CA ILE A 117 -8.96 -2.77 -19.59
C ILE A 117 -10.01 -2.18 -18.61
N PRO A 118 -11.20 -1.77 -19.09
CA PRO A 118 -12.26 -1.25 -18.22
C PRO A 118 -12.72 -2.29 -17.20
N ASP A 119 -13.08 -1.82 -16.00
CA ASP A 119 -13.50 -2.67 -14.87
C ASP A 119 -14.64 -3.64 -15.25
N GLU A 120 -15.61 -3.17 -16.02
CA GLU A 120 -16.75 -3.99 -16.46
C GLU A 120 -16.33 -5.20 -17.31
N GLU A 121 -15.35 -5.01 -18.20
CA GLU A 121 -14.83 -6.09 -19.03
C GLU A 121 -13.91 -7.01 -18.22
N ALA A 122 -13.05 -6.44 -17.37
CA ALA A 122 -12.11 -7.20 -16.52
C ALA A 122 -12.83 -8.07 -15.48
N GLU A 123 -13.95 -7.58 -14.93
CA GLU A 123 -14.80 -8.31 -13.99
C GLU A 123 -15.41 -9.57 -14.63
N VAL A 124 -15.92 -9.47 -15.86
CA VAL A 124 -16.46 -10.63 -16.58
C VAL A 124 -15.35 -11.63 -16.91
N LEU A 125 -14.17 -11.17 -17.34
CA LEU A 125 -13.02 -12.05 -17.55
C LEU A 125 -12.60 -12.75 -16.24
N SER A 126 -12.59 -12.03 -15.11
CA SER A 126 -12.27 -12.60 -13.81
C SER A 126 -13.18 -13.77 -13.44
N ARG A 127 -14.49 -13.65 -13.69
CA ARG A 127 -15.45 -14.74 -13.40
C ARG A 127 -15.20 -15.99 -14.22
N SER A 128 -14.61 -15.87 -15.40
CA SER A 128 -14.22 -17.03 -16.23
C SER A 128 -12.98 -17.76 -15.71
N LEU A 129 -12.20 -17.10 -14.84
CA LEU A 129 -10.97 -17.64 -14.25
C LEU A 129 -11.18 -18.13 -12.81
N ASP A 130 -12.15 -17.57 -12.09
CA ASP A 130 -12.48 -17.99 -10.74
C ASP A 130 -13.00 -19.44 -10.72
N GLY A 131 -12.46 -20.28 -9.84
CA GLY A 131 -12.82 -21.70 -9.77
C GLY A 131 -12.35 -22.54 -10.96
N ILE A 132 -11.45 -22.03 -11.81
CA ILE A 132 -10.92 -22.80 -12.94
C ILE A 132 -10.19 -24.06 -12.46
N ARG A 133 -10.44 -25.18 -13.13
CA ARG A 133 -9.81 -26.46 -12.78
C ARG A 133 -8.44 -26.58 -13.43
N LEU A 134 -7.45 -26.95 -12.61
CA LEU A 134 -6.12 -27.34 -13.06
C LEU A 134 -6.12 -28.84 -13.32
N ASN A 135 -5.60 -29.29 -14.47
CA ASN A 135 -5.66 -30.70 -14.87
C ASN A 135 -4.59 -31.53 -14.14
N ARG A 136 -3.36 -31.02 -14.09
CA ARG A 136 -2.22 -31.68 -13.46
C ARG A 136 -2.18 -31.42 -11.95
N ASN A 137 -2.76 -30.31 -11.49
CA ASN A 137 -2.82 -29.91 -10.08
C ASN A 137 -4.28 -29.83 -9.57
N SER A 138 -5.07 -30.88 -9.82
CA SER A 138 -6.52 -30.90 -9.56
C SER A 138 -6.95 -30.74 -8.09
N ASP A 139 -6.03 -30.94 -7.15
CA ASP A 139 -6.22 -30.72 -5.72
C ASP A 139 -6.04 -29.24 -5.30
N VAL A 140 -5.51 -28.40 -6.18
CA VAL A 140 -5.33 -26.97 -5.96
C VAL A 140 -6.60 -26.22 -6.37
N THR A 141 -7.23 -25.57 -5.41
CA THR A 141 -8.35 -24.67 -5.67
C THR A 141 -7.84 -23.30 -6.13
N VAL A 142 -8.41 -22.79 -7.22
CA VAL A 142 -8.09 -21.47 -7.77
C VAL A 142 -9.19 -20.49 -7.41
N LEU A 143 -8.83 -19.38 -6.76
CA LEU A 143 -9.69 -18.21 -6.61
C LEU A 143 -9.09 -17.07 -7.42
N PHE A 144 -9.89 -16.38 -8.23
CA PHE A 144 -9.42 -15.24 -9.00
C PHE A 144 -10.42 -14.09 -8.93
N LYS A 145 -9.96 -12.93 -8.46
CA LYS A 145 -10.81 -11.75 -8.28
C LYS A 145 -10.19 -10.52 -8.93
N HIS A 146 -10.95 -9.89 -9.82
CA HIS A 146 -10.64 -8.56 -10.33
C HIS A 146 -10.76 -7.51 -9.22
N THR A 147 -9.94 -6.46 -9.31
CA THR A 147 -9.94 -5.35 -8.34
C THR A 147 -10.23 -4.03 -9.04
N VAL A 148 -9.23 -3.46 -9.73
CA VAL A 148 -9.37 -2.18 -10.44
C VAL A 148 -8.50 -2.18 -11.69
N GLU A 149 -9.06 -1.69 -12.78
CA GLU A 149 -8.52 -1.71 -14.13
C GLU A 149 -8.03 -3.12 -14.51
N HIS A 150 -6.75 -3.21 -14.82
CA HIS A 150 -6.05 -4.42 -15.20
C HIS A 150 -5.67 -5.31 -14.01
N ARG A 151 -5.93 -4.90 -12.76
CA ARG A 151 -5.41 -5.57 -11.58
C ARG A 151 -6.37 -6.64 -11.08
N GLY A 152 -5.83 -7.77 -10.68
CA GLY A 152 -6.56 -8.83 -10.00
C GLY A 152 -5.71 -9.51 -8.93
N VAL A 153 -6.31 -10.47 -8.27
CA VAL A 153 -5.66 -11.31 -7.27
C VAL A 153 -5.96 -12.77 -7.59
N LEU A 154 -4.90 -13.58 -7.62
CA LEU A 154 -4.99 -15.03 -7.66
C LEU A 154 -4.70 -15.57 -6.26
N VAL A 155 -5.51 -16.52 -5.79
CA VAL A 155 -5.20 -17.34 -4.62
C VAL A 155 -5.20 -18.79 -5.04
N LEU A 156 -4.08 -19.46 -4.78
CA LEU A 156 -3.96 -20.92 -4.86
C LEU A 156 -4.15 -21.47 -3.44
N ARG A 157 -5.14 -22.33 -3.28
CA ARG A 157 -5.52 -22.93 -2.00
C ARG A 157 -5.35 -24.44 -2.07
N CYS A 158 -4.40 -24.95 -1.28
CA CYS A 158 -4.16 -26.37 -1.10
C CYS A 158 -3.18 -26.58 0.06
N ASP A 159 -3.18 -27.75 0.67
CA ASP A 159 -2.13 -28.12 1.61
C ASP A 159 -0.79 -28.31 0.88
N GLY A 160 0.29 -27.91 1.56
CA GLY A 160 1.64 -28.03 1.03
C GLY A 160 1.97 -27.05 -0.09
N LEU A 161 1.42 -25.83 -0.07
CA LEU A 161 1.86 -24.74 -0.94
C LEU A 161 2.93 -23.87 -0.26
N SER A 162 3.71 -23.14 -1.04
CA SER A 162 4.76 -22.25 -0.56
C SER A 162 4.83 -21.00 -1.42
N ARG A 163 4.92 -19.83 -0.78
CA ARG A 163 5.14 -18.54 -1.44
C ARG A 163 6.53 -18.40 -2.09
N LEU A 164 7.46 -19.31 -1.82
CA LEU A 164 8.85 -19.20 -2.29
C LEU A 164 8.98 -19.66 -3.74
N VAL A 165 8.32 -18.94 -4.63
CA VAL A 165 8.31 -19.16 -6.09
C VAL A 165 8.59 -17.85 -6.82
N SER A 166 9.19 -17.93 -8.01
CA SER A 166 9.49 -16.76 -8.83
C SER A 166 8.24 -16.24 -9.54
N ASP A 167 8.25 -14.95 -9.85
CA ASP A 167 7.20 -14.29 -10.61
C ASP A 167 7.12 -14.82 -12.06
N VAL A 168 5.91 -14.79 -12.62
CA VAL A 168 5.65 -15.06 -14.05
C VAL A 168 5.77 -13.76 -14.87
N ASP A 169 5.41 -12.62 -14.25
CA ASP A 169 5.54 -11.29 -14.85
C ASP A 169 7.02 -10.96 -15.14
N PRO A 170 7.43 -10.72 -16.39
CA PRO A 170 8.81 -10.35 -16.72
C PRO A 170 9.17 -8.91 -16.30
N HIS A 171 8.23 -8.14 -15.77
CA HIS A 171 8.36 -6.74 -15.37
C HIS A 171 8.60 -5.74 -16.52
N LYS A 172 8.67 -6.19 -17.78
CA LYS A 172 8.88 -5.36 -18.97
C LYS A 172 8.15 -5.91 -20.19
N VAL A 173 7.84 -5.02 -21.12
CA VAL A 173 7.29 -5.38 -22.44
C VAL A 173 8.40 -5.89 -23.36
N GLY A 174 8.04 -6.60 -24.43
CA GLY A 174 8.98 -7.17 -25.40
C GLY A 174 9.71 -8.42 -24.89
N VAL A 175 9.28 -8.99 -23.77
CA VAL A 175 9.86 -10.19 -23.17
C VAL A 175 8.80 -11.27 -23.02
N ARG A 176 9.18 -12.52 -23.25
CA ARG A 176 8.29 -13.67 -23.08
C ARG A 176 7.93 -13.89 -21.61
N LEU A 177 6.75 -14.45 -21.40
CA LEU A 177 6.32 -14.98 -20.09
C LEU A 177 7.42 -15.84 -19.49
N LEU A 178 7.71 -15.62 -18.20
CA LEU A 178 8.67 -16.43 -17.48
C LEU A 178 7.95 -17.63 -16.84
N PRO A 179 8.48 -18.86 -16.95
CA PRO A 179 7.96 -19.94 -16.13
C PRO A 179 8.28 -19.63 -14.66
N SER A 180 7.29 -19.78 -13.79
CA SER A 180 7.51 -19.76 -12.36
C SER A 180 8.39 -20.94 -11.96
N ARG A 181 9.34 -20.69 -11.07
CA ARG A 181 10.28 -21.68 -10.55
C ARG A 181 10.28 -21.65 -9.03
N PRO A 182 10.50 -22.80 -8.37
CA PRO A 182 10.75 -22.81 -6.94
C PRO A 182 12.03 -22.02 -6.61
N LEU A 183 11.96 -21.13 -5.62
CA LEU A 183 13.13 -20.39 -5.12
C LEU A 183 13.91 -21.17 -4.06
N VAL A 184 13.33 -22.25 -3.55
CA VAL A 184 13.94 -23.18 -2.60
C VAL A 184 13.63 -24.60 -3.03
N ASP A 185 14.55 -25.53 -2.77
CA ASP A 185 14.33 -26.94 -3.07
C ASP A 185 13.36 -27.56 -2.04
N SER A 186 12.07 -27.46 -2.31
CA SER A 186 11.02 -28.07 -1.49
C SER A 186 9.86 -28.59 -2.35
N PRO A 187 9.20 -29.69 -1.95
CA PRO A 187 8.00 -30.18 -2.62
C PRO A 187 6.91 -29.10 -2.71
N ALA A 188 6.75 -28.29 -1.67
CA ALA A 188 5.73 -27.25 -1.61
C ALA A 188 5.97 -26.11 -2.62
N ALA A 189 7.21 -25.66 -2.76
CA ALA A 189 7.56 -24.65 -3.77
C ALA A 189 7.41 -25.19 -5.19
N LYS A 190 7.79 -26.46 -5.44
CA LYS A 190 7.60 -27.12 -6.73
C LYS A 190 6.13 -27.22 -7.10
N LYS A 191 5.29 -27.75 -6.19
CA LYS A 191 3.84 -27.83 -6.35
C LYS A 191 3.20 -26.48 -6.66
N THR A 192 3.63 -25.42 -5.96
CA THR A 192 3.11 -24.06 -6.18
C THR A 192 3.52 -23.52 -7.55
N ALA A 193 4.79 -23.68 -7.93
CA ALA A 193 5.27 -23.24 -9.24
C ALA A 193 4.57 -23.98 -10.39
N ASP A 194 4.37 -25.30 -10.25
CA ASP A 194 3.66 -26.13 -11.24
C ASP A 194 2.20 -25.72 -11.38
N ALA A 195 1.48 -25.53 -10.26
CA ALA A 195 0.11 -25.05 -10.26
C ALA A 195 -0.02 -23.63 -10.84
N LEU A 196 0.94 -22.74 -10.55
CA LEU A 196 0.94 -21.37 -11.08
C LEU A 196 1.18 -21.36 -12.60
N ASN A 197 2.14 -22.15 -13.08
CA ASN A 197 2.41 -22.29 -14.52
C ASN A 197 1.20 -22.88 -15.25
N GLU A 198 0.56 -23.90 -14.67
CA GLU A 198 -0.66 -24.46 -15.22
C GLU A 198 -1.80 -23.45 -15.25
N PHE A 199 -2.01 -22.68 -14.18
CA PHE A 199 -3.02 -21.62 -14.16
C PHE A 199 -2.80 -20.60 -15.29
N VAL A 200 -1.56 -20.15 -15.52
CA VAL A 200 -1.24 -19.21 -16.61
C VAL A 200 -1.53 -19.82 -17.98
N GLU A 201 -1.22 -21.10 -18.17
CA GLU A 201 -1.52 -21.84 -19.41
C GLU A 201 -3.03 -21.98 -19.65
N VAL A 202 -3.79 -22.41 -18.63
CA VAL A 202 -5.24 -22.60 -18.76
C VAL A 202 -5.95 -21.25 -18.91
N SER A 203 -5.59 -20.25 -18.10
CA SER A 203 -6.19 -18.91 -18.19
C SER A 203 -5.96 -18.28 -19.56
N ARG A 204 -4.76 -18.40 -20.14
CA ARG A 204 -4.50 -17.89 -21.50
C ARG A 204 -5.43 -18.51 -22.54
N ARG A 205 -5.67 -19.83 -22.48
CA ARG A 205 -6.61 -20.50 -23.40
C ARG A 205 -8.03 -19.97 -23.25
N VAL A 206 -8.53 -19.91 -22.01
CA VAL A 206 -9.87 -19.39 -21.71
C VAL A 206 -10.03 -17.94 -22.17
N LEU A 207 -9.03 -17.09 -21.90
CA LEU A 207 -9.09 -15.68 -22.24
C LEU A 207 -9.00 -15.43 -23.75
N MET A 208 -8.16 -16.16 -24.49
CA MET A 208 -8.04 -15.97 -25.95
C MET A 208 -9.36 -16.16 -26.69
N ASP A 209 -10.14 -17.17 -26.31
CA ASP A 209 -11.43 -17.49 -26.94
C ASP A 209 -12.61 -16.71 -26.35
N HIS A 210 -12.38 -15.92 -25.29
CA HIS A 210 -13.43 -15.20 -24.60
C HIS A 210 -14.05 -14.11 -25.46
N GLU A 211 -15.38 -13.97 -25.42
CA GLU A 211 -16.14 -13.04 -26.26
C GLU A 211 -15.69 -11.57 -26.12
N ILE A 212 -15.31 -11.17 -24.91
CA ILE A 212 -14.72 -9.84 -24.65
C ILE A 212 -13.47 -9.62 -25.49
N ASN A 213 -12.52 -10.57 -25.50
CA ASN A 213 -11.30 -10.42 -26.29
C ASN A 213 -11.60 -10.44 -27.80
N ARG A 214 -12.59 -11.21 -28.26
CA ARG A 214 -13.08 -11.12 -29.65
C ARG A 214 -13.60 -9.71 -29.99
N ARG A 215 -14.41 -9.12 -29.12
CA ARG A 215 -14.92 -7.74 -29.28
C ARG A 215 -13.81 -6.68 -29.20
N ARG A 216 -12.82 -6.86 -28.34
CA ARG A 216 -11.64 -5.97 -28.24
C ARG A 216 -10.81 -6.04 -29.53
N ALA A 217 -10.59 -7.23 -30.07
CA ALA A 217 -9.89 -7.42 -31.34
C ALA A 217 -10.58 -6.67 -32.50
N LEU A 218 -11.91 -6.81 -32.63
CA LEU A 218 -12.71 -6.12 -33.66
C LEU A 218 -12.63 -4.59 -33.55
N ARG A 219 -12.40 -4.06 -32.34
CA ARG A 219 -12.26 -2.62 -32.07
C ARG A 219 -10.79 -2.14 -32.13
N GLY A 220 -9.84 -3.00 -32.47
CA GLY A 220 -8.41 -2.67 -32.47
C GLY A 220 -7.84 -2.37 -31.07
N GLN A 221 -8.50 -2.85 -30.01
CA GLN A 221 -8.08 -2.64 -28.63
C GLN A 221 -7.11 -3.76 -28.18
N PRO A 222 -6.15 -3.49 -27.27
CA PRO A 222 -5.26 -4.51 -26.74
C PRO A 222 -6.04 -5.63 -26.04
N LEU A 223 -5.72 -6.89 -26.31
CA LEU A 223 -6.40 -8.03 -25.69
C LEU A 223 -6.00 -8.20 -24.22
N ALA A 224 -6.90 -8.66 -23.36
CA ALA A 224 -6.58 -9.16 -22.02
C ALA A 224 -6.50 -10.69 -22.08
N ASN A 225 -5.50 -11.21 -22.80
CA ASN A 225 -5.40 -12.64 -23.15
C ASN A 225 -4.39 -13.43 -22.30
N VAL A 226 -3.77 -12.80 -21.30
CA VAL A 226 -2.93 -13.50 -20.32
C VAL A 226 -3.04 -12.83 -18.97
N VAL A 227 -2.91 -13.63 -17.91
CA VAL A 227 -2.73 -13.15 -16.54
C VAL A 227 -1.25 -13.20 -16.19
N LEU A 228 -0.76 -12.14 -15.54
CA LEU A 228 0.62 -12.03 -15.03
C LEU A 228 0.63 -12.06 -13.49
N PRO A 229 0.68 -13.25 -12.86
CA PRO A 229 0.90 -13.36 -11.43
C PRO A 229 2.32 -12.96 -11.01
N ARG A 230 2.41 -12.25 -9.87
CA ARG A 230 3.66 -11.85 -9.22
C ARG A 230 3.47 -11.54 -7.74
N GLY A 231 4.58 -11.44 -7.03
CA GLY A 231 4.62 -11.05 -5.62
C GLY A 231 3.92 -12.08 -4.74
N ALA A 232 4.29 -13.36 -4.92
CA ALA A 232 3.76 -14.47 -4.13
C ALA A 232 3.80 -14.16 -2.62
N GLY A 233 2.70 -14.36 -1.92
CA GLY A 233 2.63 -14.11 -0.49
C GLY A 233 1.64 -14.98 0.26
N THR A 234 1.94 -15.20 1.53
CA THR A 234 1.08 -15.91 2.50
C THR A 234 0.67 -14.93 3.60
N LEU A 235 -0.41 -15.24 4.32
CA LEU A 235 -0.84 -14.43 5.46
C LEU A 235 0.29 -14.34 6.51
N PRO A 236 0.77 -13.15 6.89
CA PRO A 236 1.78 -13.03 7.93
C PRO A 236 1.19 -13.39 9.30
N LYS A 237 2.01 -13.98 10.16
CA LYS A 237 1.67 -14.15 11.58
C LYS A 237 2.03 -12.86 12.32
N LEU A 238 1.03 -12.04 12.59
CA LEU A 238 1.14 -10.77 13.32
C LEU A 238 0.34 -10.86 14.61
N GLU A 239 0.92 -10.39 15.71
CA GLU A 239 0.14 -9.99 16.88
C GLU A 239 -0.62 -8.71 16.51
N LYS A 240 -1.95 -8.72 16.55
CA LYS A 240 -2.74 -7.59 16.06
C LYS A 240 -2.51 -6.35 16.91
N VAL A 241 -2.51 -5.17 16.31
CA VAL A 241 -2.31 -3.89 17.00
C VAL A 241 -3.33 -3.68 18.14
N PRO A 242 -4.64 -3.94 17.96
CA PRO A 242 -5.59 -3.88 19.05
C PRO A 242 -5.25 -4.75 20.26
N ASP A 243 -4.80 -5.98 20.01
CA ASP A 243 -4.45 -6.94 21.06
C ASP A 243 -3.16 -6.51 21.77
N ARG A 244 -2.15 -6.09 21.01
CA ARG A 244 -0.83 -5.69 21.52
C ARG A 244 -0.85 -4.44 22.41
N PHE A 245 -1.71 -3.47 22.09
CA PHE A 245 -1.73 -2.18 22.79
C PHE A 245 -3.03 -1.91 23.57
N GLY A 246 -4.01 -2.83 23.51
CA GLY A 246 -5.30 -2.67 24.18
C GLY A 246 -6.10 -1.47 23.64
N VAL A 247 -6.15 -1.31 22.32
CA VAL A 247 -6.79 -0.16 21.64
C VAL A 247 -7.77 -0.62 20.58
N ARG A 248 -8.81 0.19 20.32
CA ARG A 248 -9.65 0.03 19.13
C ARG A 248 -9.00 0.77 17.97
N ALA A 249 -8.80 0.10 16.84
CA ALA A 249 -8.05 0.67 15.72
C ALA A 249 -8.87 0.63 14.42
N ALA A 250 -8.93 1.76 13.71
CA ALA A 250 -9.58 1.87 12.41
C ALA A 250 -8.67 2.52 11.36
N ALA A 251 -8.95 2.28 10.09
CA ALA A 251 -8.20 2.84 8.99
C ALA A 251 -9.11 3.27 7.83
N VAL A 252 -8.80 4.43 7.26
CA VAL A 252 -9.38 4.98 6.04
C VAL A 252 -8.33 4.91 4.94
N ALA A 253 -8.41 3.89 4.10
CA ALA A 253 -7.42 3.63 3.05
C ALA A 253 -8.07 3.42 1.68
N GLY A 254 -7.36 3.83 0.63
CA GLY A 254 -7.67 3.47 -0.75
C GLY A 254 -6.76 2.33 -1.22
N GLY A 255 -7.10 1.64 -2.31
CA GLY A 255 -6.28 0.55 -2.87
C GLY A 255 -6.26 -0.74 -2.04
N ALA A 256 -6.22 -1.90 -2.71
CA ALA A 256 -6.34 -3.20 -2.05
C ALA A 256 -5.18 -3.47 -1.06
N VAL A 257 -3.92 -3.31 -1.48
CA VAL A 257 -2.75 -3.58 -0.61
C VAL A 257 -2.84 -2.90 0.77
N TYR A 258 -3.22 -1.62 0.84
CA TYR A 258 -3.32 -0.88 2.09
C TYR A 258 -4.47 -1.37 2.96
N LYS A 259 -5.65 -1.57 2.37
CA LYS A 259 -6.79 -2.17 3.06
C LYS A 259 -6.42 -3.56 3.63
N GLY A 260 -5.66 -4.35 2.88
CA GLY A 260 -5.18 -5.66 3.33
C GLY A 260 -4.17 -5.60 4.47
N LEU A 261 -3.23 -4.65 4.43
CA LEU A 261 -2.25 -4.43 5.51
C LEU A 261 -2.93 -4.05 6.82
N PHE A 262 -3.86 -3.09 6.78
CA PHE A 262 -4.62 -2.68 7.96
C PHE A 262 -5.45 -3.84 8.51
N LYS A 263 -6.14 -4.61 7.66
CA LYS A 263 -6.86 -5.83 8.09
C LYS A 263 -5.93 -6.87 8.72
N ALA A 264 -4.77 -7.11 8.12
CA ALA A 264 -3.78 -8.06 8.64
C ALA A 264 -3.26 -7.64 10.03
N ALA A 265 -3.13 -6.34 10.28
CA ALA A 265 -2.76 -5.77 11.58
C ALA A 265 -3.94 -5.67 12.57
N GLY A 266 -5.15 -6.06 12.18
CA GLY A 266 -6.34 -6.08 13.03
C GLY A 266 -7.15 -4.78 13.06
N PHE A 267 -6.92 -3.84 12.15
CA PHE A 267 -7.70 -2.62 12.06
C PHE A 267 -9.04 -2.88 11.36
N GLU A 268 -10.09 -2.17 11.79
CA GLU A 268 -11.30 -2.04 10.99
C GLU A 268 -11.06 -1.07 9.84
N VAL A 269 -11.17 -1.54 8.60
CA VAL A 269 -11.05 -0.69 7.43
C VAL A 269 -12.40 -0.10 7.08
N LEU A 270 -12.55 1.21 7.28
CA LEU A 270 -13.79 1.94 7.05
C LEU A 270 -14.05 2.07 5.55
N ASP A 271 -15.28 1.77 5.14
CA ASP A 271 -15.71 1.97 3.76
C ASP A 271 -16.13 3.42 3.54
N VAL A 272 -15.33 4.16 2.79
CA VAL A 272 -15.53 5.59 2.51
C VAL A 272 -15.74 5.78 1.02
N LYS A 273 -16.95 6.19 0.64
CA LYS A 273 -17.28 6.52 -0.74
C LYS A 273 -16.32 7.60 -1.26
N GLY A 274 -15.70 7.36 -2.42
CA GLY A 274 -14.70 8.27 -3.01
C GLY A 274 -13.26 8.02 -2.54
N ALA A 275 -13.01 7.10 -1.60
CA ALA A 275 -11.66 6.69 -1.21
C ALA A 275 -11.05 5.68 -2.22
N THR A 276 -10.78 6.14 -3.44
CA THR A 276 -10.37 5.31 -4.58
C THR A 276 -8.90 4.87 -4.54
N GLY A 277 -8.03 5.60 -3.85
CA GLY A 277 -6.58 5.37 -3.90
C GLY A 277 -5.92 5.91 -5.18
N THR A 278 -6.59 6.80 -5.89
CA THR A 278 -6.11 7.52 -7.08
C THR A 278 -5.96 9.02 -6.77
N VAL A 279 -5.48 9.82 -7.74
CA VAL A 279 -5.22 11.27 -7.57
C VAL A 279 -6.50 12.10 -7.35
N ASP A 280 -7.61 11.60 -7.82
CA ASP A 280 -8.97 12.15 -7.71
C ASP A 280 -9.76 11.61 -6.50
N THR A 281 -9.10 10.89 -5.58
CA THR A 281 -9.73 10.43 -4.33
C THR A 281 -10.37 11.60 -3.57
N ASP A 282 -11.53 11.36 -2.95
CA ASP A 282 -12.23 12.34 -2.13
C ASP A 282 -11.53 12.48 -0.77
N LEU A 283 -10.62 13.46 -0.69
CA LEU A 283 -9.83 13.73 0.52
C LEU A 283 -10.72 14.20 1.68
N GLU A 284 -11.72 15.02 1.39
CA GLU A 284 -12.65 15.56 2.38
C GLU A 284 -13.48 14.45 3.03
N ALA A 285 -13.98 13.50 2.24
CA ALA A 285 -14.69 12.33 2.75
C ALA A 285 -13.80 11.49 3.67
N LYS A 286 -12.51 11.36 3.35
CA LYS A 286 -11.56 10.61 4.20
C LYS A 286 -11.29 11.31 5.53
N MET A 287 -11.11 12.63 5.52
CA MET A 287 -10.91 13.39 6.75
C MET A 287 -12.16 13.38 7.63
N ARG A 288 -13.35 13.60 7.06
CA ARG A 288 -14.62 13.49 7.80
C ARG A 288 -14.85 12.11 8.41
N ALA A 289 -14.52 11.05 7.68
CA ALA A 289 -14.61 9.69 8.19
C ALA A 289 -13.67 9.48 9.39
N ALA A 290 -12.45 10.03 9.33
CA ALA A 290 -11.49 9.93 10.43
C ALA A 290 -11.94 10.71 11.67
N ILE A 291 -12.43 11.94 11.48
CA ILE A 291 -12.99 12.79 12.55
C ILE A 291 -14.18 12.09 13.22
N SER A 292 -15.05 11.46 12.44
CA SER A 292 -16.18 10.70 13.00
C SER A 292 -15.72 9.45 13.77
N ALA A 293 -14.71 8.76 13.24
CA ALA A 293 -14.24 7.48 13.77
C ALA A 293 -13.57 7.59 15.14
N VAL A 294 -12.96 8.73 15.51
CA VAL A 294 -12.32 8.87 16.84
C VAL A 294 -13.30 8.78 18.02
N SER A 295 -14.61 8.88 17.78
CA SER A 295 -15.64 8.59 18.79
C SER A 295 -15.71 7.10 19.18
N ALA A 296 -15.45 6.20 18.22
CA ALA A 296 -15.58 4.75 18.38
C ALA A 296 -14.22 4.02 18.43
N TYR A 297 -13.16 4.65 17.94
CA TYR A 297 -11.81 4.10 17.88
C TYR A 297 -10.84 4.95 18.69
N ASP A 298 -9.77 4.35 19.16
CA ASP A 298 -8.73 5.03 19.93
C ASP A 298 -7.58 5.46 19.02
N ILE A 299 -7.39 4.79 17.88
CA ILE A 299 -6.50 5.24 16.81
C ILE A 299 -7.15 5.08 15.43
N VAL A 300 -7.00 6.11 14.60
CA VAL A 300 -7.49 6.14 13.22
C VAL A 300 -6.35 6.50 12.26
N PHE A 301 -6.03 5.60 11.33
CA PHE A 301 -5.10 5.89 10.24
C PHE A 301 -5.83 6.42 9.03
N VAL A 302 -5.31 7.47 8.41
CA VAL A 302 -5.76 7.98 7.11
C VAL A 302 -4.60 7.83 6.15
N HIS A 303 -4.75 6.96 5.16
CA HIS A 303 -3.74 6.75 4.12
C HIS A 303 -4.13 7.50 2.85
N VAL A 304 -3.23 8.27 2.24
CA VAL A 304 -3.49 8.97 0.97
C VAL A 304 -2.44 8.59 -0.07
N LYS A 305 -2.88 7.90 -1.14
CA LYS A 305 -1.98 7.39 -2.19
C LYS A 305 -1.56 8.43 -3.24
N ALA A 306 -2.30 9.53 -3.35
CA ALA A 306 -2.24 10.45 -4.49
C ALA A 306 -0.84 11.04 -4.77
N THR A 307 -0.06 11.32 -3.73
CA THR A 307 1.30 11.87 -3.82
C THR A 307 2.28 10.93 -4.50
N ASP A 308 2.23 9.63 -4.22
CA ASP A 308 3.09 8.63 -4.86
C ASP A 308 2.74 8.45 -6.34
N VAL A 309 1.44 8.42 -6.69
CA VAL A 309 1.00 8.26 -8.07
C VAL A 309 1.64 9.30 -8.99
N VAL A 310 1.57 10.58 -8.60
CA VAL A 310 2.15 11.67 -9.40
C VAL A 310 3.68 11.73 -9.32
N SER A 311 4.27 11.10 -8.31
CA SER A 311 5.73 10.93 -8.20
C SER A 311 6.25 9.95 -9.24
N HIS A 312 5.59 8.80 -9.41
CA HIS A 312 5.91 7.81 -10.45
C HIS A 312 5.76 8.38 -11.86
N ASP A 313 4.81 9.30 -12.06
CA ASP A 313 4.61 10.03 -13.33
C ASP A 313 5.65 11.15 -13.57
N LYS A 314 6.63 11.30 -12.68
CA LYS A 314 7.71 12.28 -12.73
C LYS A 314 7.26 13.74 -12.83
N ASN A 315 6.19 14.07 -12.09
CA ASN A 315 5.53 15.37 -12.15
C ASN A 315 5.61 16.13 -10.81
N PRO A 316 6.75 16.81 -10.53
CA PRO A 316 6.94 17.57 -9.28
C PRO A 316 5.91 18.69 -9.09
N ALA A 317 5.51 19.39 -10.15
CA ALA A 317 4.53 20.47 -10.06
C ALA A 317 3.14 19.94 -9.67
N LYS A 318 2.72 18.79 -10.23
CA LYS A 318 1.47 18.16 -9.82
C LYS A 318 1.54 17.61 -8.39
N LYS A 319 2.71 17.12 -7.96
CA LYS A 319 2.94 16.70 -6.57
C LYS A 319 2.75 17.86 -5.58
N VAL A 320 3.22 19.07 -5.90
CA VAL A 320 2.95 20.29 -5.12
C VAL A 320 1.44 20.53 -4.98
N GLU A 321 0.70 20.51 -6.09
CA GLU A 321 -0.76 20.71 -6.07
C GLU A 321 -1.48 19.64 -5.21
N VAL A 322 -1.09 18.37 -5.34
CA VAL A 322 -1.67 17.28 -4.56
C VAL A 322 -1.37 17.46 -3.06
N ILE A 323 -0.15 17.84 -2.68
CA ILE A 323 0.20 18.13 -1.28
C ILE A 323 -0.68 19.24 -0.73
N SER A 324 -0.84 20.36 -1.46
CA SER A 324 -1.70 21.47 -1.02
C SER A 324 -3.17 21.07 -0.88
N ARG A 325 -3.69 20.19 -1.75
CA ARG A 325 -5.05 19.64 -1.62
C ARG A 325 -5.21 18.78 -0.37
N ILE A 326 -4.22 17.94 -0.04
CA ILE A 326 -4.26 17.11 1.17
C ILE A 326 -4.19 17.98 2.42
N ASP A 327 -3.28 18.97 2.44
CA ASP A 327 -3.13 19.91 3.56
C ASP A 327 -4.40 20.72 3.82
N SER A 328 -5.07 21.16 2.75
CA SER A 328 -6.37 21.85 2.84
C SER A 328 -7.43 20.96 3.46
N ALA A 329 -7.61 19.72 2.98
CA ALA A 329 -8.59 18.80 3.55
C ALA A 329 -8.25 18.43 5.01
N PHE A 330 -6.96 18.26 5.31
CA PHE A 330 -6.49 17.93 6.65
C PHE A 330 -6.72 19.06 7.67
N SER A 331 -6.90 20.30 7.23
CA SER A 331 -7.24 21.41 8.13
C SER A 331 -8.51 21.14 8.95
N ALA A 332 -9.48 20.41 8.39
CA ALA A 332 -10.70 20.00 9.08
C ALA A 332 -10.40 19.15 10.33
N VAL A 333 -9.38 18.28 10.27
CA VAL A 333 -8.96 17.46 11.43
C VAL A 333 -8.50 18.36 12.57
N LEU A 334 -7.72 19.42 12.27
CA LEU A 334 -7.21 20.34 13.28
C LEU A 334 -8.29 21.26 13.86
N SER A 335 -9.36 21.55 13.10
CA SER A 335 -10.43 22.43 13.56
C SER A 335 -11.57 21.72 14.27
N GLU A 336 -11.82 20.44 13.96
CA GLU A 336 -13.01 19.71 14.44
C GLU A 336 -12.70 18.69 15.53
N VAL A 337 -11.46 18.22 15.66
CA VAL A 337 -11.06 17.29 16.71
C VAL A 337 -10.69 18.05 17.98
N ASP A 338 -11.08 17.51 19.13
CA ASP A 338 -10.63 18.03 20.43
C ASP A 338 -9.13 17.77 20.60
N LEU A 339 -8.33 18.81 20.36
CA LEU A 339 -6.88 18.76 20.44
C LEU A 339 -6.37 18.58 21.88
N GLU A 340 -7.18 18.86 22.90
CA GLU A 340 -6.81 18.62 24.30
C GLU A 340 -6.82 17.12 24.67
N ASP A 341 -7.50 16.29 23.86
CA ASP A 341 -7.58 14.83 24.02
C ASP A 341 -7.04 14.02 22.82
N ALA A 342 -6.41 14.69 21.85
CA ALA A 342 -5.96 14.05 20.61
C ALA A 342 -4.43 14.11 20.39
N CYS A 343 -3.90 13.00 19.88
CA CYS A 343 -2.58 12.89 19.28
C CYS A 343 -2.74 12.96 17.75
N ILE A 344 -2.09 13.91 17.09
CA ILE A 344 -2.18 14.10 15.64
C ILE A 344 -0.79 13.88 15.03
N ALA A 345 -0.66 12.92 14.12
CA ALA A 345 0.60 12.64 13.44
C ALA A 345 0.48 12.80 11.92
N VAL A 346 1.52 13.36 11.30
CA VAL A 346 1.65 13.48 9.84
C VAL A 346 3.01 12.92 9.43
N THR A 347 3.02 11.97 8.49
CA THR A 347 4.25 11.43 7.90
C THR A 347 3.97 10.78 6.54
N SER A 348 4.95 10.04 6.02
CA SER A 348 4.89 9.24 4.80
C SER A 348 5.36 7.82 5.09
N ASP A 349 4.98 6.87 4.25
CA ASP A 349 5.50 5.51 4.30
C ASP A 349 6.88 5.37 3.66
N HIS A 350 7.17 6.16 2.62
CA HIS A 350 8.47 6.21 1.98
C HIS A 350 8.71 7.51 1.23
N THR A 351 9.93 7.68 0.72
CA THR A 351 10.28 8.75 -0.21
C THR A 351 10.14 8.25 -1.64
N THR A 352 9.45 9.01 -2.50
CA THR A 352 9.38 8.76 -3.94
C THR A 352 9.77 10.04 -4.68
N PRO A 353 11.07 10.25 -4.99
CA PRO A 353 11.51 11.50 -5.59
C PRO A 353 10.89 11.67 -6.99
N SER A 354 10.19 12.79 -7.22
CA SER A 354 9.39 13.04 -8.41
C SER A 354 10.22 13.37 -9.66
N GLU A 355 11.54 13.50 -9.56
CA GLU A 355 12.42 13.46 -10.75
C GLU A 355 12.95 12.05 -11.05
N VAL A 356 12.94 11.15 -10.05
CA VAL A 356 13.38 9.75 -10.17
C VAL A 356 12.21 8.87 -10.63
N GLY A 357 11.05 9.01 -9.98
CA GLY A 357 9.84 8.23 -10.23
C GLY A 357 9.88 6.81 -9.68
N GLU A 358 10.68 6.55 -8.66
CA GLU A 358 10.80 5.26 -7.98
C GLU A 358 11.05 5.49 -6.48
N HIS A 359 10.80 4.50 -5.64
CA HIS A 359 11.01 4.61 -4.20
C HIS A 359 12.51 4.67 -3.88
N THR A 360 12.89 5.51 -2.91
CA THR A 360 14.29 5.64 -2.46
C THR A 360 14.40 5.46 -0.95
N GLY A 361 15.63 5.18 -0.48
CA GLY A 361 15.95 5.02 0.93
C GLY A 361 16.24 6.33 1.67
N ASP A 362 15.71 7.45 1.16
CA ASP A 362 15.79 8.74 1.85
C ASP A 362 14.77 8.74 3.01
N PRO A 363 15.12 9.27 4.19
CA PRO A 363 14.20 9.31 5.32
C PRO A 363 13.01 10.24 5.04
N VAL A 364 11.89 9.99 5.72
CA VAL A 364 10.66 10.78 5.61
C VAL A 364 10.52 11.76 6.78
N PRO A 365 9.93 12.96 6.60
CA PRO A 365 9.61 13.85 7.69
C PRO A 365 8.45 13.29 8.53
N LEU A 366 8.51 13.55 9.83
CA LEU A 366 7.54 13.11 10.83
C LEU A 366 7.25 14.29 11.77
N ALA A 367 5.97 14.53 12.05
CA ALA A 367 5.52 15.44 13.09
C ALA A 367 4.40 14.79 13.91
N VAL A 368 4.48 14.91 15.23
CA VAL A 368 3.51 14.35 16.18
C VAL A 368 3.12 15.43 17.20
N TYR A 369 1.88 15.90 17.10
CA TYR A 369 1.25 16.76 18.09
C TYR A 369 0.57 15.91 19.17
N SER A 370 0.67 16.36 20.42
CA SER A 370 -0.17 15.94 21.54
C SER A 370 -0.18 17.05 22.61
N PRO A 371 -1.15 17.09 23.56
CA PRO A 371 -1.22 18.14 24.57
C PRO A 371 0.07 18.34 25.39
N GLY A 372 0.85 17.27 25.57
CA GLY A 372 2.12 17.29 26.31
C GLY A 372 3.37 17.28 25.42
N ALA A 373 3.23 17.52 24.11
CA ALA A 373 4.35 17.45 23.18
C ALA A 373 5.45 18.49 23.50
N ARG A 374 6.70 18.06 23.44
CA ARG A 374 7.88 18.92 23.58
C ARG A 374 8.31 19.40 22.20
N TYR A 375 7.68 20.48 21.75
CA TYR A 375 8.01 21.09 20.47
C TYR A 375 9.23 22.02 20.58
N GLY A 376 9.97 22.15 19.47
CA GLY A 376 11.19 22.96 19.37
C GLY A 376 10.99 24.20 18.50
N THR A 377 12.00 24.53 17.70
CA THR A 377 12.01 25.70 16.78
C THR A 377 11.47 25.40 15.39
N VAL A 378 10.95 24.19 15.14
CA VAL A 378 10.47 23.76 13.83
C VAL A 378 9.11 24.40 13.54
N GLU A 379 9.02 25.26 12.55
CA GLU A 379 7.74 25.93 12.17
C GLU A 379 7.12 25.39 10.89
N ARG A 380 7.86 24.59 10.12
CA ARG A 380 7.46 24.11 8.79
C ARG A 380 7.59 22.59 8.72
N PHE A 381 6.67 21.96 8.00
CA PHE A 381 6.72 20.53 7.74
C PHE A 381 7.32 20.28 6.36
N ASP A 382 8.61 19.97 6.34
CA ASP A 382 9.36 19.51 5.17
C ASP A 382 10.56 18.66 5.59
N GLU A 383 11.25 18.06 4.62
CA GLU A 383 12.36 17.14 4.83
C GLU A 383 13.53 17.76 5.60
N ILE A 384 13.77 19.07 5.43
CA ILE A 384 14.89 19.77 6.06
C ILE A 384 14.49 20.31 7.42
N SER A 385 13.32 20.97 7.51
CA SER A 385 12.85 21.55 8.77
C SER A 385 12.62 20.50 9.85
N CYS A 386 12.02 19.35 9.51
CA CYS A 386 11.75 18.29 10.49
C CYS A 386 13.02 17.61 11.02
N ALA A 387 14.14 17.68 10.29
CA ALA A 387 15.43 17.14 10.74
C ALA A 387 16.00 17.84 11.99
N LEU A 388 15.51 19.04 12.29
CA LEU A 388 15.89 19.82 13.48
C LEU A 388 14.98 19.54 14.69
N GLY A 389 14.01 18.63 14.55
CA GLY A 389 13.00 18.37 15.56
C GLY A 389 13.46 17.49 16.73
N THR A 390 12.66 17.53 17.80
CA THR A 390 12.94 16.89 19.09
C THR A 390 12.80 15.35 19.09
N LEU A 391 12.10 14.75 18.12
CA LEU A 391 12.08 13.28 17.92
C LEU A 391 13.39 12.74 17.35
N GLY A 392 14.23 13.61 16.78
CA GLY A 392 15.46 13.19 16.12
C GLY A 392 15.20 12.32 14.89
N ARG A 393 15.87 11.17 14.78
CA ARG A 393 15.74 10.24 13.67
C ARG A 393 15.43 8.83 14.19
N ILE A 394 14.25 8.33 13.88
CA ILE A 394 13.75 7.01 14.32
C ILE A 394 13.59 6.05 13.12
N ARG A 395 13.31 4.79 13.39
CA ARG A 395 12.88 3.81 12.37
C ARG A 395 11.37 3.64 12.36
N GLY A 396 10.82 3.15 11.25
CA GLY A 396 9.39 2.87 11.12
C GLY A 396 8.84 2.02 12.26
N VAL A 397 9.57 0.99 12.68
CA VAL A 397 9.18 0.09 13.79
C VAL A 397 9.01 0.78 15.14
N GLU A 398 9.60 1.97 15.32
CA GLU A 398 9.50 2.79 16.54
C GLU A 398 8.33 3.79 16.47
N PHE A 399 7.71 3.98 15.30
CA PHE A 399 6.60 4.92 15.11
C PHE A 399 5.35 4.51 15.91
N MET A 400 4.84 3.29 15.73
CA MET A 400 3.64 2.84 16.45
C MET A 400 3.79 2.91 17.97
N PRO A 401 4.90 2.42 18.59
CA PRO A 401 5.14 2.63 20.02
C PRO A 401 5.21 4.09 20.44
N THR A 402 5.76 4.99 19.60
CA THR A 402 5.79 6.43 19.87
C THR A 402 4.37 7.01 19.97
N ILE A 403 3.50 6.67 19.02
CA ILE A 403 2.09 7.11 19.05
C ILE A 403 1.36 6.50 20.26
N MET A 404 1.57 5.21 20.55
CA MET A 404 0.94 4.54 21.69
C MET A 404 1.42 5.12 23.04
N ASN A 405 2.66 5.59 23.12
CA ASN A 405 3.16 6.30 24.31
C ASN A 405 2.42 7.62 24.53
N CYS A 406 2.12 8.38 23.47
CA CYS A 406 1.28 9.59 23.56
C CYS A 406 -0.12 9.29 24.14
N LEU A 407 -0.62 8.07 23.93
CA LEU A 407 -1.91 7.58 24.44
C LEU A 407 -1.82 6.90 25.81
N GLY A 408 -0.63 6.76 26.40
CA GLY A 408 -0.45 6.00 27.64
C GLY A 408 -0.71 4.51 27.50
N ARG A 409 -0.49 3.94 26.32
CA ARG A 409 -0.76 2.52 25.97
C ARG A 409 0.49 1.66 25.87
N VAL A 410 1.62 2.15 26.34
CA VAL A 410 2.89 1.40 26.40
C VAL A 410 3.19 1.09 27.86
N PRO A 411 3.37 -0.19 28.24
CA PRO A 411 3.73 -0.55 29.61
C PRO A 411 5.15 -0.12 29.95
N MET A 412 5.45 -0.03 31.25
CA MET A 412 6.82 0.16 31.71
C MET A 412 7.69 -1.03 31.28
N TYR A 413 8.90 -0.77 30.81
CA TYR A 413 9.83 -1.86 30.49
C TYR A 413 10.47 -2.39 31.77
N GLY A 414 10.23 -3.66 32.08
CA GLY A 414 10.75 -4.34 33.27
C GLY A 414 9.72 -4.67 34.35
N GLU A 415 8.44 -4.34 34.11
CA GLU A 415 7.29 -4.69 34.97
C GLU A 415 6.26 -5.53 34.22
#